data_AF-K9XSJ9-F1
#
_entry.id   AF-K9XSJ9-F1
#
_cell.length_a   1.000
_cell.length_b   1.000
_cell.length_c   1.000
_cell.angle_alpha   90.00
_cell.angle_beta   90.00
_cell.angle_gamma   90.00
#
_symmetry.space_group_name_H-M   'P 1'
#
loop_
_entity.id
_entity.type
_entity.pdbx_description
1 polymer ?
#
loop_
_entity_poly.entity_id
_entity_poly.type
_entity_poly.pdbx_seq_one_letter_code
_entity_poly.pdbx_strand_id
1 'polypeptide(L)'
;MHQANKKVIYISDMYYSSDIIKYFLKQKYIWKSEDIIYVSSEERVNKASGNLFKECLDQLSLKPSQICHIGDNLHSDVKIPNKLGIKAQAFTYTHLNRYEQKISNNTEPPLKFRSLLAGTCRLTRLQSQEKIFHNQIIWDTASNVIAPVLFGFVYWCLSQAQKKGIQRLYFVARDGQILLKIAHIICKNWGYTIDCRYLYGSRQAWHFPAIQEIGQFELDWIFDPTEFLSVYSVCERVNVNPEEIENILEHYNFERSIWNKNLTEEQRYFLKKVFENEQIKNLILNKALQFRQITLNYFEQEGVFDDIPFAIIDIGWNGRLQKSLSQLLSVANRYPLDGINGFYFSLSKRIKPFSKDNLFVYFADTNLNPERNFVFLYKGVLELFVNADHGSTIRFEKIQEKYIPILRGNKNEKAIQWGLYILQKAVIFFAEQLVRILEENQIKEEYILNISNLLLKEFLLSPSYWEASVFGSFQITEDQTENIFYELAPKYNLFNTLRLILYNKHIHHNVWFPASKIRSSIICTILLNQIGKGIKTKIKQKLKPINFMKK
;
A
#
# COMPACT_ATOMS: atom_id res chain seq x y z
N MET A 1 -5.59 -34.25 11.64
CA MET A 1 -5.75 -35.71 11.53
C MET A 1 -5.54 -36.40 12.87
N HIS A 2 -4.38 -36.24 13.53
CA HIS A 2 -4.14 -36.82 14.86
C HIS A 2 -5.17 -36.42 15.93
N GLN A 3 -5.54 -35.13 16.00
CA GLN A 3 -6.60 -34.66 16.92
C GLN A 3 -7.97 -35.32 16.69
N ALA A 4 -8.20 -35.87 15.50
CA ALA A 4 -9.43 -36.60 15.15
C ALA A 4 -9.24 -38.13 15.22
N ASN A 5 -8.18 -38.61 15.90
CA ASN A 5 -7.80 -40.02 16.02
C ASN A 5 -7.70 -40.76 14.67
N LYS A 6 -7.21 -40.08 13.64
CA LYS A 6 -6.89 -40.72 12.35
C LYS A 6 -5.42 -41.12 12.33
N LYS A 7 -5.14 -42.36 11.91
CA LYS A 7 -3.77 -42.80 11.57
C LYS A 7 -3.29 -42.06 10.32
N VAL A 8 -2.03 -41.62 10.31
CA VAL A 8 -1.44 -40.88 9.18
C VAL A 8 -0.39 -41.76 8.51
N ILE A 9 -0.49 -41.86 7.19
CA ILE A 9 0.48 -42.56 6.34
C ILE A 9 1.05 -41.51 5.38
N TYR A 10 2.36 -41.33 5.41
CA TYR A 10 3.09 -40.48 4.48
C TYR A 10 3.54 -41.32 3.29
N ILE A 11 3.13 -40.98 2.07
CA ILE A 11 3.51 -41.68 0.85
C ILE A 11 4.16 -40.68 -0.11
N SER A 12 5.44 -40.89 -0.45
CA SER A 12 6.20 -39.90 -1.23
C SER A 12 7.06 -40.56 -2.32
N ASP A 13 7.00 -39.99 -3.52
CA ASP A 13 8.00 -40.25 -4.56
C ASP A 13 9.22 -39.36 -4.26
N MET A 14 10.19 -39.90 -3.53
CA MET A 14 11.29 -39.14 -2.94
C MET A 14 12.61 -39.91 -3.05
N TYR A 15 13.71 -39.18 -3.23
CA TYR A 15 15.07 -39.75 -3.28
C TYR A 15 15.72 -39.86 -1.89
N TYR A 16 15.26 -39.09 -0.90
CA TYR A 16 15.65 -39.25 0.50
C TYR A 16 15.05 -40.50 1.14
N SER A 17 15.69 -40.99 2.21
CA SER A 17 15.19 -42.08 3.05
C SER A 17 14.02 -41.64 3.93
N SER A 18 13.24 -42.61 4.40
CA SER A 18 12.16 -42.42 5.36
C SER A 18 12.67 -41.81 6.67
N ASP A 19 13.87 -42.19 7.12
CA ASP A 19 14.51 -41.63 8.31
C ASP A 19 14.79 -40.12 8.19
N ILE A 20 15.26 -39.66 7.02
CA ILE A 20 15.51 -38.23 6.77
C ILE A 20 14.19 -37.45 6.77
N ILE A 21 13.15 -37.98 6.11
CA ILE A 21 11.83 -37.32 6.09
C ILE A 21 11.22 -37.29 7.49
N LYS A 22 11.29 -38.40 8.23
CA LYS A 22 10.85 -38.52 9.63
C LYS A 22 11.60 -37.53 10.52
N TYR A 23 12.90 -37.35 10.32
CA TYR A 23 13.69 -36.33 11.02
C TYR A 23 13.11 -34.93 10.77
N PHE A 24 12.84 -34.55 9.51
CA PHE A 24 12.23 -33.25 9.20
C PHE A 24 10.84 -33.07 9.83
N LEU A 25 10.00 -34.10 9.79
CA LEU A 25 8.66 -34.06 10.39
C LEU A 25 8.71 -33.93 11.91
N LYS A 26 9.67 -34.61 12.57
CA LYS A 26 9.92 -34.48 14.02
C LYS A 26 10.41 -33.09 14.42
N GLN A 27 11.33 -32.51 13.65
CA GLN A 27 11.84 -31.15 13.86
C GLN A 27 10.74 -30.08 13.80
N LYS A 28 9.61 -30.38 13.14
CA LYS A 28 8.43 -29.51 13.07
C LYS A 28 7.27 -29.95 13.97
N TYR A 29 7.50 -30.93 14.84
CA TYR A 29 6.48 -31.50 15.74
C TYR A 29 5.24 -32.07 15.04
N ILE A 30 5.40 -32.49 13.79
CA ILE A 30 4.32 -33.04 12.95
C ILE A 30 4.23 -34.56 13.11
N TRP A 31 5.38 -35.25 13.23
CA TRP A 31 5.45 -36.71 13.35
C TRP A 31 4.91 -37.22 14.69
N LYS A 32 4.10 -38.28 14.67
CA LYS A 32 3.68 -39.06 15.84
C LYS A 32 4.20 -40.49 15.79
N SER A 33 4.32 -41.13 16.94
CA SER A 33 4.89 -42.50 17.06
C SER A 33 4.17 -43.54 16.22
N GLU A 34 2.86 -43.35 16.03
CA GLU A 34 1.94 -44.21 15.29
C GLU A 34 1.90 -43.92 13.78
N ASP A 35 2.60 -42.89 13.31
CA ASP A 35 2.66 -42.56 11.90
C ASP A 35 3.53 -43.55 11.13
N ILE A 36 3.18 -43.75 9.87
CA ILE A 36 3.86 -44.67 8.95
C ILE A 36 4.34 -43.88 7.74
N ILE A 37 5.47 -44.27 7.17
CA ILE A 37 6.06 -43.59 6.01
C ILE A 37 6.52 -44.60 4.96
N TYR A 38 6.16 -44.33 3.72
CA TYR A 38 6.55 -45.08 2.52
C TYR A 38 7.21 -44.13 1.54
N VAL A 39 8.45 -44.42 1.14
CA VAL A 39 9.20 -43.62 0.17
C VAL A 39 9.66 -44.48 -1.00
N SER A 40 9.54 -43.95 -2.21
CA SER A 40 9.86 -44.70 -3.43
C SER A 40 11.32 -45.17 -3.53
N SER A 41 12.24 -44.45 -2.88
CA SER A 41 13.67 -44.80 -2.83
C SER A 41 13.94 -46.11 -2.08
N GLU A 42 13.14 -46.41 -1.05
CA GLU A 42 13.27 -47.60 -0.20
C GLU A 42 12.45 -48.76 -0.75
N GLU A 43 11.19 -48.49 -1.11
CA GLU A 43 10.27 -49.50 -1.66
C GLU A 43 10.57 -49.86 -3.12
N ARG A 44 11.41 -49.07 -3.81
CA ARG A 44 11.77 -49.22 -5.25
C ARG A 44 10.57 -49.20 -6.21
N VAL A 45 9.43 -48.67 -5.76
CA VAL A 45 8.21 -48.47 -6.54
C VAL A 45 7.67 -47.05 -6.34
N ASN A 46 6.92 -46.52 -7.31
CA ASN A 46 6.43 -45.13 -7.27
C ASN A 46 4.89 -45.05 -7.24
N LYS A 47 4.37 -43.87 -6.90
CA LYS A 47 2.92 -43.60 -6.87
C LYS A 47 2.30 -43.60 -8.27
N ALA A 48 3.04 -43.13 -9.28
CA ALA A 48 2.52 -43.00 -10.64
C ALA A 48 2.14 -44.34 -11.30
N SER A 49 2.85 -45.43 -10.98
CA SER A 49 2.47 -46.79 -11.42
C SER A 49 1.35 -47.41 -10.59
N GLY A 50 1.08 -46.84 -9.41
CA GLY A 50 0.15 -47.37 -8.41
C GLY A 50 0.76 -48.43 -7.50
N ASN A 51 1.98 -48.90 -7.76
CA ASN A 51 2.58 -50.01 -7.01
C ASN A 51 2.93 -49.61 -5.57
N LEU A 52 3.35 -48.36 -5.33
CA LEU A 52 3.62 -47.90 -3.96
C LEU A 52 2.35 -47.90 -3.08
N PHE A 53 1.18 -47.62 -3.66
CA PHE A 53 -0.09 -47.73 -2.94
C PHE A 53 -0.48 -49.18 -2.66
N LYS A 54 -0.23 -50.11 -3.61
CA LYS A 54 -0.49 -51.54 -3.41
C LYS A 54 0.38 -52.11 -2.30
N GLU A 55 1.68 -51.81 -2.32
CA GLU A 55 2.63 -52.20 -1.28
C GLU A 55 2.16 -51.72 0.10
N CYS A 56 1.76 -50.45 0.22
CA CYS A 56 1.21 -49.90 1.45
C CYS A 56 -0.09 -50.61 1.91
N LEU A 57 -1.00 -50.94 0.99
CA LEU A 57 -2.24 -51.64 1.32
C LEU A 57 -1.95 -53.07 1.81
N ASP A 58 -1.04 -53.77 1.14
CA ASP A 58 -0.68 -55.16 1.42
C ASP A 58 0.03 -55.25 2.78
N GLN A 59 1.06 -54.43 3.03
CA GLN A 59 1.80 -54.43 4.29
C GLN A 59 0.94 -54.06 5.50
N LEU A 60 -0.03 -53.16 5.32
CA LEU A 60 -0.94 -52.74 6.40
C LEU A 60 -2.21 -53.60 6.47
N SER A 61 -2.40 -54.55 5.56
CA SER A 61 -3.61 -55.37 5.43
C SER A 61 -4.89 -54.51 5.37
N LEU A 62 -4.84 -53.41 4.63
CA LEU A 62 -5.95 -52.45 4.47
C LEU A 62 -6.67 -52.64 3.14
N LYS A 63 -8.00 -52.48 3.14
CA LYS A 63 -8.78 -52.35 1.90
C LYS A 63 -8.65 -50.92 1.36
N PRO A 64 -8.64 -50.71 0.03
CA PRO A 64 -8.56 -49.37 -0.57
C PRO A 64 -9.58 -48.37 -0.01
N SER A 65 -10.81 -48.82 0.28
CA SER A 65 -11.89 -48.01 0.83
C SER A 65 -11.65 -47.49 2.25
N GLN A 66 -10.65 -48.03 2.97
CA GLN A 66 -10.28 -47.60 4.31
C GLN A 66 -9.27 -46.44 4.30
N ILE A 67 -8.70 -46.10 3.14
CA ILE A 67 -7.72 -45.04 2.98
C ILE A 67 -8.36 -43.84 2.27
N CYS A 68 -8.04 -42.64 2.76
CA CYS A 68 -8.29 -41.38 2.07
C CYS A 68 -6.94 -40.71 1.79
N HIS A 69 -6.53 -40.68 0.53
CA HIS A 69 -5.26 -40.07 0.12
C HIS A 69 -5.44 -38.58 -0.19
N ILE A 70 -4.48 -37.76 0.24
CA ILE A 70 -4.46 -36.32 -0.02
C ILE A 70 -3.10 -35.97 -0.62
N GLY A 71 -3.10 -35.39 -1.82
CA GLY A 71 -1.87 -34.97 -2.49
C GLY A 71 -2.12 -33.97 -3.59
N ASP A 72 -1.05 -33.42 -4.15
CA ASP A 72 -1.10 -32.24 -5.02
C ASP A 72 -0.93 -32.59 -6.51
N ASN A 73 -0.49 -33.80 -6.84
CA ASN A 73 -0.37 -34.26 -8.21
C ASN A 73 -1.66 -34.94 -8.71
N LEU A 74 -2.34 -34.34 -9.69
CA LEU A 74 -3.59 -34.88 -10.24
C LEU A 74 -3.47 -36.29 -10.83
N HIS A 75 -2.29 -36.66 -11.32
CA HIS A 75 -2.05 -38.00 -11.84
C HIS A 75 -1.75 -38.99 -10.72
N SER A 76 -0.62 -38.82 -10.02
CA SER A 76 -0.12 -39.81 -9.05
C SER A 76 -0.84 -39.78 -7.70
N ASP A 77 -1.44 -38.65 -7.30
CA ASP A 77 -2.16 -38.53 -6.01
C ASP A 77 -3.69 -38.53 -6.15
N VAL A 78 -4.24 -38.47 -7.36
CA VAL A 78 -5.71 -38.47 -7.53
C VAL A 78 -6.15 -39.55 -8.50
N LYS A 79 -5.71 -39.50 -9.75
CA LYS A 79 -6.16 -40.45 -10.78
C LYS A 79 -5.75 -41.89 -10.45
N ILE A 80 -4.50 -42.12 -10.03
CA ILE A 80 -3.99 -43.46 -9.75
C ILE A 80 -4.63 -44.09 -8.50
N PRO A 81 -4.68 -43.43 -7.33
CA PRO A 81 -5.34 -44.01 -6.16
C PRO A 81 -6.83 -44.28 -6.39
N ASN A 82 -7.55 -43.38 -7.07
CA ASN A 82 -8.96 -43.59 -7.41
C ASN A 82 -9.17 -44.84 -8.29
N LYS A 83 -8.26 -45.10 -9.25
CA LYS A 83 -8.30 -46.33 -10.07
C LYS A 83 -8.10 -47.61 -9.24
N LEU A 84 -7.39 -47.52 -8.11
CA LEU A 84 -7.18 -48.62 -7.16
C LEU A 84 -8.31 -48.73 -6.13
N GLY A 85 -9.35 -47.88 -6.20
CA GLY A 85 -10.44 -47.84 -5.24
C GLY A 85 -10.14 -47.07 -3.95
N ILE A 86 -9.01 -46.36 -3.88
CA ILE A 86 -8.67 -45.47 -2.76
C ILE A 86 -9.36 -44.13 -2.98
N LYS A 87 -10.06 -43.62 -1.97
CA LYS A 87 -10.64 -42.27 -2.05
C LYS A 87 -9.50 -41.25 -2.08
N ALA A 88 -9.42 -40.42 -3.13
CA ALA A 88 -8.39 -39.39 -3.23
C ALA A 88 -8.96 -37.97 -3.31
N GLN A 89 -8.29 -37.03 -2.66
CA GLN A 89 -8.59 -35.60 -2.68
C GLN A 89 -7.36 -34.80 -3.12
N ALA A 90 -7.54 -33.93 -4.13
CA ALA A 90 -6.50 -33.00 -4.55
C ALA A 90 -6.28 -31.91 -3.50
N PHE A 91 -5.02 -31.56 -3.24
CA PHE A 91 -4.62 -30.47 -2.35
C PHE A 91 -3.56 -29.59 -3.01
N THR A 92 -4.00 -28.68 -3.88
CA THR A 92 -3.12 -27.80 -4.68
C THR A 92 -2.86 -26.44 -4.03
N TYR A 93 -3.43 -26.17 -2.85
CA TYR A 93 -3.25 -24.89 -2.14
C TYR A 93 -1.78 -24.55 -1.90
N THR A 94 -0.94 -25.58 -1.80
CA THR A 94 0.49 -25.43 -1.57
C THR A 94 1.30 -25.16 -2.83
N HIS A 95 0.70 -25.23 -4.03
CA HIS A 95 1.41 -24.81 -5.24
C HIS A 95 1.80 -23.34 -5.18
N LEU A 96 2.92 -23.01 -5.81
CA LEU A 96 3.34 -21.62 -5.92
C LEU A 96 2.30 -20.87 -6.74
N ASN A 97 1.81 -19.75 -6.22
CA ASN A 97 0.94 -18.85 -6.99
C ASN A 97 1.75 -18.05 -8.02
N ARG A 98 1.08 -17.21 -8.81
CA ARG A 98 1.73 -16.42 -9.88
C ARG A 98 2.86 -15.51 -9.40
N TYR A 99 2.76 -14.95 -8.18
CA TYR A 99 3.77 -14.08 -7.61
C TYR A 99 4.96 -14.88 -7.05
N GLU A 100 4.67 -15.94 -6.30
CA GLU A 100 5.67 -16.86 -5.76
C GLU A 100 6.49 -17.52 -6.88
N GLN A 101 5.84 -17.90 -7.98
CA GLN A 101 6.51 -18.38 -9.19
C GLN A 101 7.40 -17.31 -9.80
N LYS A 102 6.92 -16.06 -9.92
CA LYS A 102 7.72 -14.95 -10.43
C LYS A 102 8.98 -14.70 -9.59
N ILE A 103 8.86 -14.70 -8.26
CA ILE A 103 10.02 -14.60 -7.36
C ILE A 103 10.94 -15.81 -7.58
N SER A 104 10.40 -17.02 -7.51
CA SER A 104 11.17 -18.27 -7.60
C SER A 104 11.84 -18.48 -8.96
N ASN A 105 11.31 -17.90 -10.04
CA ASN A 105 11.85 -18.03 -11.41
C ASN A 105 12.75 -16.85 -11.79
N ASN A 106 12.75 -15.75 -11.04
CA ASN A 106 13.62 -14.62 -11.30
C ASN A 106 15.08 -15.00 -11.00
N THR A 107 15.95 -14.92 -12.01
CA THR A 107 17.35 -15.32 -11.91
C THR A 107 18.27 -14.19 -11.46
N GLU A 108 17.78 -12.95 -11.30
CA GLU A 108 18.62 -11.83 -10.85
C GLU A 108 19.07 -11.98 -9.39
N PRO A 109 18.18 -12.24 -8.40
CA PRO A 109 18.63 -12.50 -7.04
C PRO A 109 19.15 -13.93 -6.85
N PRO A 110 20.06 -14.17 -5.89
CA PRO A 110 20.58 -15.50 -5.59
C PRO A 110 19.48 -16.53 -5.28
N LEU A 111 19.69 -17.79 -5.67
CA LEU A 111 18.73 -18.89 -5.48
C LEU A 111 18.22 -19.01 -4.03
N LYS A 112 19.13 -18.92 -3.06
CA LYS A 112 18.77 -19.00 -1.63
C LYS A 112 17.78 -17.90 -1.25
N PHE A 113 18.09 -16.64 -1.58
CA PHE A 113 17.24 -15.49 -1.26
C PHE A 113 15.85 -15.62 -1.90
N ARG A 114 15.78 -15.84 -3.22
CA ARG A 114 14.48 -15.91 -3.92
C ARG A 114 13.63 -17.11 -3.47
N SER A 115 14.27 -18.23 -3.14
CA SER A 115 13.55 -19.42 -2.64
C SER A 115 12.97 -19.19 -1.25
N LEU A 116 13.75 -18.57 -0.34
CA LEU A 116 13.28 -18.26 1.01
C LEU A 116 12.22 -17.16 1.00
N LEU A 117 12.36 -16.15 0.12
CA LEU A 117 11.34 -15.10 -0.03
C LEU A 117 10.03 -15.66 -0.57
N ALA A 118 10.06 -16.44 -1.67
CA ALA A 118 8.87 -17.10 -2.21
C ALA A 118 8.24 -18.07 -1.19
N GLY A 119 9.07 -18.81 -0.46
CA GLY A 119 8.64 -19.67 0.64
C GLY A 119 7.97 -18.90 1.78
N THR A 120 8.45 -17.70 2.11
CA THR A 120 7.87 -16.82 3.13
C THR A 120 6.53 -16.23 2.70
N CYS A 121 6.41 -15.79 1.44
CA CYS A 121 5.14 -15.38 0.85
C CYS A 121 4.10 -16.52 0.94
N ARG A 122 4.51 -17.73 0.53
CA ARG A 122 3.68 -18.93 0.57
C ARG A 122 3.29 -19.34 1.99
N LEU A 123 4.24 -19.33 2.93
CA LEU A 123 3.98 -19.64 4.32
C LEU A 123 2.95 -18.67 4.91
N THR A 124 3.15 -17.37 4.69
CA THR A 124 2.20 -16.34 5.14
C THR A 124 0.82 -16.57 4.54
N ARG A 125 0.73 -16.77 3.22
CA ARG A 125 -0.53 -17.06 2.51
C ARG A 125 -1.27 -18.25 3.12
N LEU A 126 -0.56 -19.37 3.35
CA LEU A 126 -1.13 -20.61 3.87
C LEU A 126 -1.51 -20.54 5.36
N GLN A 127 -1.04 -19.54 6.08
CA GLN A 127 -1.40 -19.30 7.49
C GLN A 127 -2.66 -18.45 7.65
N SER A 128 -3.28 -18.03 6.55
CA SER A 128 -4.59 -17.38 6.60
C SER A 128 -5.61 -18.26 7.29
N GLN A 129 -6.39 -17.66 8.19
CA GLN A 129 -7.56 -18.27 8.80
C GLN A 129 -8.86 -17.59 8.33
N GLU A 130 -8.75 -16.70 7.34
CA GLU A 130 -9.88 -15.94 6.82
C GLU A 130 -10.85 -16.85 6.07
N LYS A 131 -12.12 -16.85 6.49
CA LYS A 131 -13.20 -17.63 5.84
C LYS A 131 -13.97 -16.80 4.82
N ILE A 132 -13.92 -15.47 4.97
CA ILE A 132 -14.56 -14.53 4.06
C ILE A 132 -13.67 -14.38 2.83
N PHE A 133 -14.23 -14.68 1.66
CA PHE A 133 -13.48 -14.64 0.40
C PHE A 133 -12.79 -13.29 0.14
N HIS A 134 -13.48 -12.18 0.38
CA HIS A 134 -12.91 -10.83 0.28
C HIS A 134 -11.64 -10.66 1.13
N ASN A 135 -11.70 -11.06 2.41
CA ASN A 135 -10.57 -10.99 3.33
C ASN A 135 -9.43 -11.93 2.91
N GLN A 136 -9.76 -13.12 2.40
CA GLN A 136 -8.75 -14.05 1.89
C GLN A 136 -7.96 -13.45 0.72
N ILE A 137 -8.63 -12.74 -0.20
CA ILE A 137 -7.94 -12.04 -1.30
C ILE A 137 -7.05 -10.92 -0.76
N ILE A 138 -7.50 -10.16 0.24
CA ILE A 138 -6.65 -9.16 0.91
C ILE A 138 -5.41 -9.81 1.51
N TRP A 139 -5.58 -10.89 2.27
CA TRP A 139 -4.48 -11.62 2.90
C TRP A 139 -3.48 -12.14 1.86
N ASP A 140 -3.97 -12.82 0.82
CA ASP A 140 -3.15 -13.42 -0.22
C ASP A 140 -2.37 -12.38 -1.02
N THR A 141 -3.00 -11.27 -1.41
CA THR A 141 -2.30 -10.19 -2.10
C THR A 141 -1.32 -9.47 -1.18
N ALA A 142 -1.71 -9.25 0.08
CA ALA A 142 -0.83 -8.63 1.06
C ALA A 142 0.43 -9.46 1.30
N SER A 143 0.30 -10.78 1.46
CA SER A 143 1.42 -11.69 1.69
C SER A 143 2.38 -11.82 0.50
N ASN A 144 1.89 -11.57 -0.72
CA ASN A 144 2.62 -11.84 -1.96
C ASN A 144 3.16 -10.59 -2.65
N VAL A 145 2.54 -9.42 -2.44
CA VAL A 145 2.88 -8.17 -3.12
C VAL A 145 3.23 -7.10 -2.11
N ILE A 146 2.28 -6.79 -1.22
CA ILE A 146 2.38 -5.61 -0.34
C ILE A 146 3.50 -5.80 0.69
N ALA A 147 3.51 -6.93 1.38
CA ALA A 147 4.47 -7.18 2.45
C ALA A 147 5.93 -7.20 1.96
N PRO A 148 6.30 -7.91 0.87
CA PRO A 148 7.66 -7.81 0.32
C PRO A 148 8.07 -6.39 -0.09
N VAL A 149 7.15 -5.62 -0.70
CA VAL A 149 7.41 -4.25 -1.16
C VAL A 149 7.65 -3.30 0.02
N LEU A 150 6.76 -3.31 1.02
CA LEU A 150 6.89 -2.46 2.20
C LEU A 150 8.07 -2.87 3.06
N PHE A 151 8.34 -4.19 3.20
CA PHE A 151 9.52 -4.69 3.88
C PHE A 151 10.80 -4.17 3.23
N GLY A 152 10.90 -4.24 1.89
CA GLY A 152 12.05 -3.73 1.17
C GLY A 152 12.29 -2.23 1.36
N PHE A 153 11.21 -1.44 1.35
CA PHE A 153 11.31 0.00 1.61
C PHE A 153 11.79 0.30 3.04
N VAL A 154 11.22 -0.36 4.04
CA VAL A 154 11.61 -0.13 5.45
C VAL A 154 13.02 -0.63 5.73
N TYR A 155 13.40 -1.79 5.20
CA TYR A 155 14.78 -2.28 5.27
C TYR A 155 15.75 -1.28 4.65
N TRP A 156 15.42 -0.74 3.47
CA TRP A 156 16.22 0.29 2.83
C TRP A 156 16.34 1.55 3.71
N CYS A 157 15.25 2.03 4.32
CA CYS A 157 15.28 3.17 5.25
C CYS A 157 16.22 2.92 6.43
N LEU A 158 16.16 1.75 7.05
CA LEU A 158 17.02 1.39 8.20
C LEU A 158 18.50 1.28 7.78
N SER A 159 18.78 0.61 6.67
CA SER A 159 20.14 0.51 6.11
C SER A 159 20.72 1.88 5.76
N GLN A 160 19.93 2.75 5.12
CA GLN A 160 20.36 4.11 4.78
C GLN A 160 20.56 4.98 6.03
N ALA A 161 19.72 4.83 7.05
CA ALA A 161 19.90 5.53 8.32
C ALA A 161 21.23 5.15 8.97
N GLN A 162 21.54 3.85 9.06
CA GLN A 162 22.80 3.36 9.62
C GLN A 162 24.01 3.88 8.83
N LYS A 163 23.98 3.80 7.49
CA LYS A 163 25.06 4.32 6.61
C LYS A 163 25.30 5.82 6.75
N LYS A 164 24.27 6.58 7.13
CA LYS A 164 24.31 8.04 7.24
C LYS A 164 24.47 8.54 8.68
N GLY A 165 24.61 7.64 9.67
CA GLY A 165 24.67 8.02 11.08
C GLY A 165 23.37 8.63 11.62
N ILE A 166 22.23 8.34 10.98
CA ILE A 166 20.91 8.78 11.43
C ILE A 166 20.46 7.86 12.55
N GLN A 167 20.17 8.45 13.71
CA GLN A 167 19.86 7.73 14.93
C GLN A 167 18.36 7.67 15.21
N ARG A 168 17.56 8.55 14.59
CA ARG A 168 16.10 8.57 14.73
C ARG A 168 15.36 8.61 13.39
N LEU A 169 14.32 7.81 13.27
CA LEU A 169 13.43 7.77 12.11
C LEU A 169 12.00 8.10 12.54
N TYR A 170 11.45 9.16 11.96
CA TYR A 170 10.07 9.57 12.13
C TYR A 170 9.21 9.07 10.98
N PHE A 171 8.38 8.07 11.25
CA PHE A 171 7.39 7.55 10.32
C PHE A 171 6.17 8.48 10.34
N VAL A 172 6.03 9.30 9.30
CA VAL A 172 5.05 10.39 9.28
C VAL A 172 3.64 9.84 9.06
N ALA A 173 2.68 10.31 9.86
CA ALA A 173 1.28 10.01 9.66
C ALA A 173 0.78 10.59 8.33
N ARG A 174 -0.22 9.99 7.68
CA ARG A 174 -0.95 8.77 8.03
C ARG A 174 -0.16 7.50 7.64
N ASP A 175 0.61 7.60 6.56
CA ASP A 175 1.15 6.48 5.80
C ASP A 175 2.32 5.75 6.50
N GLY A 176 2.81 6.28 7.62
CA GLY A 176 3.88 5.67 8.40
C GLY A 176 3.47 4.50 9.30
N GLN A 177 2.18 4.25 9.55
CA GLN A 177 1.74 3.36 10.65
C GLN A 177 2.23 1.92 10.46
N ILE A 178 1.95 1.32 9.32
CA ILE A 178 2.38 -0.06 9.03
C ILE A 178 3.89 -0.14 8.82
N LEU A 179 4.50 0.91 8.28
CA LEU A 179 5.94 1.00 8.07
C LEU A 179 6.71 0.98 9.39
N LEU A 180 6.22 1.70 10.41
CA LEU A 180 6.77 1.68 11.76
C LEU A 180 6.70 0.29 12.39
N LYS A 181 5.57 -0.41 12.24
CA LYS A 181 5.40 -1.79 12.75
C LYS A 181 6.43 -2.74 12.11
N ILE A 182 6.66 -2.63 10.80
CA ILE A 182 7.71 -3.39 10.11
C ILE A 182 9.10 -3.01 10.65
N ALA A 183 9.36 -1.72 10.86
CA ALA A 183 10.66 -1.25 11.35
C ALA A 183 10.98 -1.81 12.74
N HIS A 184 10.01 -1.80 13.66
CA HIS A 184 10.18 -2.41 14.98
C HIS A 184 10.48 -3.92 14.90
N ILE A 185 9.84 -4.65 13.98
CA ILE A 185 10.12 -6.07 13.75
C ILE A 185 11.57 -6.26 13.28
N ILE A 186 12.01 -5.48 12.29
CA ILE A 186 13.37 -5.55 11.75
C ILE A 186 14.39 -5.18 12.84
N CYS A 187 14.22 -4.03 13.51
CA CYS A 187 15.14 -3.58 14.55
C CYS A 187 15.29 -4.60 15.67
N LYS A 188 14.17 -5.17 16.14
CA LYS A 188 14.19 -6.16 17.21
C LYS A 188 14.92 -7.46 16.82
N ASN A 189 14.76 -7.93 15.59
CA ASN A 189 15.31 -9.23 15.17
C ASN A 189 16.74 -9.14 14.64
N TRP A 190 17.13 -8.02 14.02
CA TRP A 190 18.46 -7.82 13.45
C TRP A 190 19.34 -6.86 14.26
N GLY A 191 18.84 -6.31 15.37
CA GLY A 191 19.66 -5.57 16.34
C GLY A 191 19.95 -4.11 15.96
N TYR A 192 19.15 -3.49 15.09
CA TYR A 192 19.26 -2.06 14.83
C TYR A 192 18.89 -1.25 16.09
N THR A 193 19.71 -0.26 16.43
CA THR A 193 19.51 0.63 17.59
C THR A 193 18.84 1.97 17.23
N ILE A 194 18.32 2.08 16.01
CA ILE A 194 17.66 3.29 15.52
C ILE A 194 16.33 3.51 16.26
N ASP A 195 16.15 4.71 16.80
CA ASP A 195 14.91 5.15 17.45
C ASP A 195 13.82 5.38 16.39
N CYS A 196 12.89 4.44 16.28
CA CYS A 196 11.78 4.51 15.32
C CYS A 196 10.50 5.01 15.99
N ARG A 197 10.03 6.21 15.59
CA ARG A 197 8.86 6.89 16.17
C ARG A 197 7.78 7.15 15.13
N TYR A 198 6.52 7.19 15.59
CA TYR A 198 5.40 7.68 14.79
C TYR A 198 5.29 9.19 14.99
N LEU A 199 5.27 9.97 13.91
CA LEU A 199 5.12 11.42 14.00
C LEU A 199 3.83 11.85 13.32
N TYR A 200 2.90 12.42 14.07
CA TYR A 200 1.67 12.94 13.50
C TYR A 200 1.97 14.16 12.63
N GLY A 201 1.47 14.13 11.40
CA GLY A 201 1.71 15.15 10.41
C GLY A 201 0.71 15.05 9.27
N SER A 202 0.46 16.19 8.64
CA SER A 202 -0.37 16.29 7.44
C SER A 202 -0.13 17.64 6.77
N ARG A 203 -0.71 17.84 5.59
CA ARG A 203 -0.67 19.16 4.95
C ARG A 203 -1.37 20.19 5.83
N GLN A 204 -2.53 19.88 6.40
CA GLN A 204 -3.24 20.82 7.26
C GLN A 204 -2.47 21.08 8.58
N ALA A 205 -1.89 20.04 9.18
CA ALA A 205 -1.22 20.15 10.48
C ALA A 205 0.18 20.79 10.41
N TRP A 206 0.87 20.70 9.27
CA TRP A 206 2.24 21.24 9.11
C TRP A 206 2.34 22.39 8.12
N HIS A 207 1.61 22.35 7.00
CA HIS A 207 1.71 23.41 5.98
C HIS A 207 1.06 24.70 6.46
N PHE A 208 -0.17 24.64 6.99
CA PHE A 208 -0.86 25.83 7.46
C PHE A 208 -0.06 26.58 8.54
N PRO A 209 0.49 25.91 9.59
CA PRO A 209 1.32 26.59 10.56
C PRO A 209 2.67 27.11 10.01
N ALA A 210 3.14 26.57 8.88
CA ALA A 210 4.36 27.05 8.21
C ALA A 210 4.15 28.35 7.41
N ILE A 211 2.90 28.77 7.16
CA ILE A 211 2.57 29.98 6.40
C ILE A 211 3.00 31.23 7.17
N GLN A 212 3.87 32.05 6.56
CA GLN A 212 4.35 33.34 7.13
C GLN A 212 3.80 34.55 6.36
N GLU A 213 3.39 34.36 5.12
CA GLU A 213 2.80 35.36 4.25
C GLU A 213 1.78 34.68 3.33
N ILE A 214 0.85 35.44 2.76
CA ILE A 214 -0.14 34.90 1.81
C ILE A 214 0.15 35.53 0.45
N GLY A 215 1.00 34.84 -0.30
CA GLY A 215 1.29 35.14 -1.68
C GLY A 215 0.47 34.27 -2.64
N GLN A 216 0.83 34.37 -3.91
CA GLN A 216 0.19 33.59 -4.98
C GLN A 216 0.38 32.07 -4.77
N PHE A 217 1.50 31.63 -4.19
CA PHE A 217 1.76 30.21 -3.91
C PHE A 217 0.82 29.65 -2.84
N GLU A 218 0.61 30.38 -1.74
CA GLU A 218 -0.29 29.99 -0.66
C GLU A 218 -1.74 30.01 -1.15
N LEU A 219 -2.13 31.01 -1.93
CA LEU A 219 -3.46 31.05 -2.55
C LEU A 219 -3.67 29.85 -3.49
N ASP A 220 -2.67 29.45 -4.28
CA ASP A 220 -2.78 28.27 -5.14
C ASP A 220 -2.93 26.97 -4.35
N TRP A 221 -2.39 26.90 -3.13
CA TRP A 221 -2.64 25.77 -2.22
C TRP A 221 -4.03 25.85 -1.56
N ILE A 222 -4.45 27.02 -1.08
CA ILE A 222 -5.78 27.24 -0.48
C ILE A 222 -6.87 26.86 -1.49
N PHE A 223 -6.69 27.23 -2.76
CA PHE A 223 -7.62 26.98 -3.87
C PHE A 223 -7.20 25.80 -4.74
N ASP A 224 -6.36 24.88 -4.25
CA ASP A 224 -5.92 23.69 -4.99
C ASP A 224 -7.13 23.00 -5.63
N PRO A 225 -7.16 22.90 -6.98
CA PRO A 225 -8.38 22.57 -7.70
C PRO A 225 -8.79 21.12 -7.44
N THR A 226 -9.95 20.96 -6.85
CA THR A 226 -10.62 19.68 -6.60
C THR A 226 -11.92 19.62 -7.40
N GLU A 227 -12.43 18.39 -7.64
CA GLU A 227 -13.75 18.21 -8.30
C GLU A 227 -14.85 18.95 -7.54
N PHE A 228 -14.75 18.98 -6.20
CA PHE A 228 -15.60 19.74 -5.31
C PHE A 228 -14.80 20.76 -4.50
N LEU A 229 -15.18 22.02 -4.61
CA LEU A 229 -14.62 23.12 -3.83
C LEU A 229 -15.77 24.03 -3.39
N SER A 230 -15.93 24.23 -2.08
CA SER A 230 -16.95 25.06 -1.45
C SER A 230 -16.32 26.15 -0.59
N VAL A 231 -17.12 27.12 -0.12
CA VAL A 231 -16.63 28.13 0.84
C VAL A 231 -16.14 27.44 2.11
N TYR A 232 -16.91 26.50 2.65
CA TYR A 232 -16.50 25.72 3.83
C TYR A 232 -15.20 24.97 3.59
N SER A 233 -15.04 24.28 2.45
CA SER A 233 -13.82 23.49 2.21
C SER A 233 -12.58 24.38 2.11
N VAL A 234 -12.71 25.57 1.54
CA VAL A 234 -11.61 26.56 1.45
C VAL A 234 -11.28 27.14 2.83
N CYS A 235 -12.29 27.53 3.61
CA CYS A 235 -12.09 28.09 4.94
C CYS A 235 -11.51 27.03 5.91
N GLU A 236 -11.94 25.78 5.81
CA GLU A 236 -11.42 24.65 6.60
C GLU A 236 -9.92 24.45 6.38
N ARG A 237 -9.42 24.58 5.13
CA ARG A 237 -7.99 24.45 4.81
C ARG A 237 -7.12 25.44 5.60
N VAL A 238 -7.67 26.60 5.95
CA VAL A 238 -6.98 27.66 6.70
C VAL A 238 -7.51 27.85 8.13
N ASN A 239 -8.26 26.89 8.66
CA ASN A 239 -8.84 26.94 10.02
C ASN A 239 -9.67 28.22 10.31
N VAL A 240 -10.32 28.78 9.27
CA VAL A 240 -11.28 29.87 9.40
C VAL A 240 -12.69 29.29 9.38
N ASN A 241 -13.57 29.75 10.27
CA ASN A 241 -15.00 29.47 10.16
C ASN A 241 -15.63 30.50 9.21
N PRO A 242 -16.39 30.12 8.17
CA PRO A 242 -16.98 31.08 7.23
C PRO A 242 -17.79 32.21 7.90
N GLU A 243 -18.42 31.91 9.04
CA GLU A 243 -19.15 32.88 9.86
C GLU A 243 -18.25 34.00 10.43
N GLU A 244 -16.95 33.76 10.62
CA GLU A 244 -15.98 34.80 11.03
C GLU A 244 -15.75 35.86 9.94
N ILE A 245 -16.04 35.51 8.68
CA ILE A 245 -15.76 36.34 7.50
C ILE A 245 -17.02 36.64 6.69
N GLU A 246 -18.19 36.44 7.29
CA GLU A 246 -19.50 36.51 6.63
C GLU A 246 -19.73 37.84 5.92
N ASN A 247 -19.47 38.97 6.59
CA ASN A 247 -19.67 40.30 6.01
C ASN A 247 -18.87 40.49 4.71
N ILE A 248 -17.67 39.90 4.63
CA ILE A 248 -16.80 39.97 3.45
C ILE A 248 -17.32 39.00 2.38
N LEU A 249 -17.74 37.79 2.78
CA LEU A 249 -18.37 36.84 1.86
C LEU A 249 -19.62 37.44 1.20
N GLU A 250 -20.50 38.06 1.97
CA GLU A 250 -21.72 38.73 1.48
C GLU A 250 -21.39 39.89 0.52
N HIS A 251 -20.36 40.68 0.80
CA HIS A 251 -19.90 41.75 -0.10
C HIS A 251 -19.51 41.22 -1.50
N TYR A 252 -19.02 39.98 -1.59
CA TYR A 252 -18.69 39.30 -2.85
C TYR A 252 -19.83 38.38 -3.35
N ASN A 253 -21.06 38.55 -2.84
CA ASN A 253 -22.26 37.78 -3.17
C ASN A 253 -22.19 36.28 -2.82
N PHE A 254 -21.43 35.91 -1.78
CA PHE A 254 -21.44 34.56 -1.22
C PHE A 254 -22.44 34.43 -0.08
N GLU A 255 -23.72 34.24 -0.42
CA GLU A 255 -24.75 33.93 0.56
C GLU A 255 -24.52 32.59 1.26
N ARG A 256 -24.97 32.46 2.53
CA ARG A 256 -24.87 31.20 3.29
C ARG A 256 -25.41 29.98 2.54
N SER A 257 -26.44 30.18 1.71
CA SER A 257 -27.10 29.15 0.91
C SER A 257 -26.17 28.43 -0.09
N ILE A 258 -25.01 29.02 -0.42
CA ILE A 258 -24.03 28.46 -1.34
C ILE A 258 -22.74 27.98 -0.68
N TRP A 259 -22.53 28.21 0.62
CA TRP A 259 -21.25 27.90 1.28
C TRP A 259 -20.87 26.41 1.27
N ASN A 260 -21.88 25.53 1.23
CA ASN A 260 -21.73 24.07 1.17
C ASN A 260 -21.89 23.48 -0.24
N LYS A 261 -22.04 24.33 -1.27
CA LYS A 261 -22.23 23.86 -2.65
C LYS A 261 -20.89 23.83 -3.39
N ASN A 262 -20.82 23.00 -4.43
CA ASN A 262 -19.70 23.03 -5.35
C ASN A 262 -19.73 24.34 -6.14
N LEU A 263 -18.65 25.12 -6.06
CA LEU A 263 -18.56 26.43 -6.70
C LEU A 263 -18.22 26.29 -8.19
N THR A 264 -18.84 27.13 -9.02
CA THR A 264 -18.49 27.30 -10.44
C THR A 264 -17.10 27.91 -10.60
N GLU A 265 -16.48 27.81 -11.78
CA GLU A 265 -15.16 28.43 -12.03
C GLU A 265 -15.15 29.94 -11.73
N GLU A 266 -16.22 30.64 -12.09
CA GLU A 266 -16.42 32.06 -11.79
C GLU A 266 -16.51 32.32 -10.28
N GLN A 267 -17.30 31.54 -9.55
CA GLN A 267 -17.39 31.64 -8.10
C GLN A 267 -16.05 31.32 -7.42
N ARG A 268 -15.30 30.33 -7.92
CA ARG A 268 -13.95 30.03 -7.40
C ARG A 268 -12.99 31.21 -7.60
N TYR A 269 -13.09 31.90 -8.75
CA TYR A 269 -12.31 33.11 -9.01
C TYR A 269 -12.66 34.24 -8.03
N PHE A 270 -13.94 34.53 -7.80
CA PHE A 270 -14.35 35.56 -6.84
C PHE A 270 -14.04 35.19 -5.39
N LEU A 271 -14.17 33.91 -5.01
CA LEU A 271 -13.76 33.47 -3.68
C LEU A 271 -12.25 33.66 -3.49
N LYS A 272 -11.42 33.45 -4.52
CA LYS A 272 -9.99 33.79 -4.45
C LYS A 272 -9.76 35.27 -4.17
N LYS A 273 -10.59 36.17 -4.74
CA LYS A 273 -10.55 37.61 -4.44
C LYS A 273 -10.92 37.94 -2.99
N VAL A 274 -11.85 37.21 -2.39
CA VAL A 274 -12.14 37.32 -0.94
C VAL A 274 -10.88 37.05 -0.13
N PHE A 275 -10.11 36.00 -0.47
CA PHE A 275 -8.89 35.62 0.25
C PHE A 275 -7.66 36.48 -0.11
N GLU A 276 -7.76 37.34 -1.12
CA GLU A 276 -6.79 38.40 -1.39
C GLU A 276 -7.01 39.64 -0.51
N ASN A 277 -8.15 39.75 0.19
CA ASN A 277 -8.45 40.86 1.10
C ASN A 277 -7.50 40.85 2.32
N GLU A 278 -6.93 42.02 2.65
CA GLU A 278 -5.95 42.15 3.74
C GLU A 278 -6.49 41.78 5.13
N GLN A 279 -7.78 42.00 5.41
CA GLN A 279 -8.39 41.58 6.68
C GLN A 279 -8.41 40.05 6.79
N ILE A 280 -8.76 39.37 5.70
CA ILE A 280 -8.77 37.90 5.62
C ILE A 280 -7.35 37.36 5.73
N LYS A 281 -6.39 37.97 5.02
CA LYS A 281 -4.99 37.54 5.10
C LYS A 281 -4.45 37.65 6.53
N ASN A 282 -4.67 38.78 7.19
CA ASN A 282 -4.24 38.99 8.56
C ASN A 282 -4.90 38.00 9.53
N LEU A 283 -6.20 37.70 9.36
CA LEU A 283 -6.88 36.67 10.14
C LEU A 283 -6.21 35.30 9.97
N ILE A 284 -5.95 34.89 8.73
CA ILE A 284 -5.30 33.61 8.41
C ILE A 284 -3.90 33.54 9.01
N LEU A 285 -3.09 34.61 8.88
CA LEU A 285 -1.74 34.68 9.42
C LEU A 285 -1.71 34.63 10.96
N ASN A 286 -2.65 35.32 11.63
CA ASN A 286 -2.80 35.26 13.08
C ASN A 286 -3.13 33.84 13.55
N LYS A 287 -4.06 33.15 12.87
CA LYS A 287 -4.37 31.75 13.16
C LYS A 287 -3.17 30.83 12.87
N ALA A 288 -2.48 31.00 11.75
CA ALA A 288 -1.29 30.23 11.42
C ALA A 288 -0.21 30.35 12.52
N LEU A 289 -0.02 31.57 13.06
CA LEU A 289 0.92 31.82 14.17
C LEU A 289 0.51 31.10 15.46
N GLN A 290 -0.78 31.13 15.83
CA GLN A 290 -1.28 30.40 17.01
C GLN A 290 -1.05 28.89 16.87
N PHE A 291 -1.42 28.32 15.72
CA PHE A 291 -1.25 26.88 15.47
C PHE A 291 0.22 26.50 15.38
N ARG A 292 1.09 27.39 14.86
CA ARG A 292 2.54 27.16 14.82
C ARG A 292 3.11 26.91 16.20
N GLN A 293 2.74 27.72 17.19
CA GLN A 293 3.26 27.52 18.54
C GLN A 293 2.89 26.13 19.09
N ILE A 294 1.64 25.69 18.89
CA ILE A 294 1.18 24.38 19.36
C ILE A 294 1.90 23.25 18.60
N THR A 295 2.06 23.37 17.28
CA THR A 295 2.80 22.40 16.47
C THR A 295 4.27 22.30 16.88
N LEU A 296 4.93 23.41 17.18
CA LEU A 296 6.32 23.41 17.64
C LEU A 296 6.47 22.76 19.02
N ASN A 297 5.51 23.00 19.94
CA ASN A 297 5.54 22.33 21.24
C ASN A 297 5.29 20.81 21.12
N TYR A 298 4.44 20.39 20.16
CA TYR A 298 4.32 18.96 19.82
C TYR A 298 5.63 18.38 19.29
N PHE A 299 6.32 19.09 18.39
CA PHE A 299 7.63 18.68 17.89
C PHE A 299 8.68 18.55 19.00
N GLU A 300 8.71 19.50 19.94
CA GLU A 300 9.56 19.40 21.12
C GLU A 300 9.22 18.16 21.96
N GLN A 301 7.94 17.92 22.24
CA GLN A 301 7.46 16.73 22.97
C GLN A 301 7.89 15.42 22.31
N GLU A 302 7.82 15.33 20.97
CA GLU A 302 8.22 14.12 20.23
C GLU A 302 9.74 14.02 19.99
N GLY A 303 10.51 14.97 20.53
CA GLY A 303 11.97 15.03 20.48
C GLY A 303 12.54 15.50 19.13
N VAL A 304 11.74 16.15 18.28
CA VAL A 304 12.23 16.63 16.96
C VAL A 304 13.32 17.68 17.14
N PHE A 305 13.34 18.39 18.28
CA PHE A 305 14.36 19.37 18.63
C PHE A 305 15.52 18.78 19.42
N ASP A 306 15.54 17.46 19.66
CA ASP A 306 16.71 16.81 20.26
C ASP A 306 17.90 16.98 19.31
N ASP A 307 19.10 17.17 19.85
CA ASP A 307 20.36 17.23 19.09
C ASP A 307 20.79 15.83 18.60
N ILE A 308 19.88 15.13 17.93
CA ILE A 308 20.02 13.76 17.42
C ILE A 308 19.78 13.78 15.92
N PRO A 309 20.71 13.25 15.09
CA PRO A 309 20.49 13.14 13.65
C PRO A 309 19.25 12.31 13.34
N PHE A 310 18.27 12.90 12.66
CA PHE A 310 17.02 12.25 12.31
C PHE A 310 16.71 12.31 10.81
N ALA A 311 15.80 11.44 10.37
CA ALA A 311 15.12 11.54 9.09
C ALA A 311 13.61 11.30 9.23
N ILE A 312 12.85 11.84 8.29
CA ILE A 312 11.43 11.49 8.13
C ILE A 312 11.25 10.41 7.06
N ILE A 313 10.23 9.59 7.22
CA ILE A 313 9.83 8.55 6.27
C ILE A 313 8.42 8.84 5.80
N ASP A 314 8.26 8.88 4.47
CA ASP A 314 7.01 9.17 3.78
C ASP A 314 7.01 8.39 2.45
N ILE A 315 5.84 8.01 1.91
CA ILE A 315 5.81 7.27 0.64
C ILE A 315 6.02 8.19 -0.59
N GLY A 316 5.69 9.48 -0.51
CA GLY A 316 5.81 10.41 -1.63
C GLY A 316 4.71 11.48 -1.69
N TRP A 317 4.57 12.23 -2.78
CA TRP A 317 5.25 12.07 -4.07
C TRP A 317 6.10 13.27 -4.46
N ASN A 318 6.08 14.35 -3.67
CA ASN A 318 6.62 15.65 -4.08
C ASN A 318 7.53 16.32 -3.04
N GLY A 319 7.63 15.81 -1.81
CA GLY A 319 8.42 16.44 -0.73
C GLY A 319 7.75 17.61 -0.01
N ARG A 320 6.45 17.87 -0.24
CA ARG A 320 5.74 19.04 0.35
C ARG A 320 5.63 19.01 1.87
N LEU A 321 5.50 17.82 2.47
CA LEU A 321 5.48 17.68 3.93
C LEU A 321 6.85 17.99 4.54
N GLN A 322 7.94 17.49 3.93
CA GLN A 322 9.30 17.87 4.33
C GLN A 322 9.52 19.37 4.19
N LYS A 323 9.07 19.99 3.10
CA LYS A 323 9.12 21.46 2.95
C LYS A 323 8.48 22.16 4.14
N SER A 324 7.29 21.73 4.53
CA SER A 324 6.55 22.36 5.64
C SER A 324 7.26 22.16 6.98
N LEU A 325 7.79 20.95 7.23
CA LEU A 325 8.62 20.68 8.40
C LEU A 325 9.87 21.57 8.43
N SER A 326 10.64 21.62 7.34
CA SER A 326 11.83 22.47 7.22
C SER A 326 11.52 23.93 7.52
N GLN A 327 10.42 24.46 6.97
CA GLN A 327 9.99 25.83 7.24
C GLN A 327 9.63 26.06 8.71
N LEU A 328 8.90 25.14 9.35
CA LEU A 328 8.58 25.22 10.78
C LEU A 328 9.84 25.22 11.65
N LEU A 329 10.78 24.30 11.39
CA LEU A 329 12.05 24.25 12.12
C LEU A 329 12.89 25.51 11.91
N SER A 330 12.90 26.05 10.69
CA SER A 330 13.61 27.30 10.39
C SER A 330 13.06 28.48 11.16
N VAL A 331 11.74 28.65 11.21
CA VAL A 331 11.09 29.74 11.97
C VAL A 331 11.37 29.62 13.47
N ALA A 332 11.49 28.39 13.98
CA ALA A 332 11.80 28.12 15.38
C ALA A 332 13.30 28.24 15.73
N ASN A 333 14.18 28.56 14.76
CA ASN A 333 15.63 28.47 14.93
C ASN A 333 16.10 27.07 15.41
N ARG A 334 15.43 26.03 14.92
CA ARG A 334 15.70 24.61 15.18
C ARG A 334 16.01 23.82 13.90
N TYR A 335 16.29 24.50 12.80
CA TYR A 335 16.65 23.84 11.54
C TYR A 335 18.05 23.21 11.64
N PRO A 336 18.21 21.91 11.31
CA PRO A 336 19.51 21.24 11.39
C PRO A 336 20.56 21.87 10.46
N LEU A 337 21.82 21.92 10.91
CA LEU A 337 22.93 22.50 10.13
C LEU A 337 23.13 21.86 8.76
N ASP A 338 22.93 20.54 8.67
CA ASP A 338 23.07 19.74 7.43
C ASP A 338 21.75 19.55 6.67
N GLY A 339 20.69 20.22 7.12
CA GLY A 339 19.34 20.12 6.58
C GLY A 339 18.59 18.85 6.98
N ILE A 340 17.33 18.75 6.54
CA ILE A 340 16.47 17.61 6.88
C ILE A 340 16.69 16.49 5.88
N ASN A 341 16.85 15.26 6.38
CA ASN A 341 16.83 14.05 5.58
C ASN A 341 15.42 13.49 5.49
N GLY A 342 14.96 13.16 4.28
CA GLY A 342 13.71 12.48 4.02
C GLY A 342 13.92 11.22 3.19
N PHE A 343 13.32 10.12 3.61
CA PHE A 343 13.36 8.82 2.92
C PHE A 343 12.01 8.53 2.29
N TYR A 344 12.02 8.38 0.96
CA TYR A 344 10.81 8.26 0.16
C TYR A 344 10.72 6.93 -0.57
N PHE A 345 9.52 6.37 -0.62
CA PHE A 345 9.27 5.24 -1.51
C PHE A 345 9.50 5.68 -2.96
N SER A 346 8.91 6.80 -3.39
CA SER A 346 9.09 7.35 -4.74
C SER A 346 8.79 8.84 -4.81
N LEU A 347 9.44 9.55 -5.74
CA LEU A 347 9.24 10.98 -5.95
C LEU A 347 9.00 11.33 -7.42
N SER A 348 7.85 11.96 -7.70
CA SER A 348 7.60 12.60 -8.99
C SER A 348 8.23 13.98 -9.11
N LYS A 349 8.43 14.67 -7.98
CA LYS A 349 9.09 15.97 -7.89
C LYS A 349 9.90 16.05 -6.60
N ARG A 350 10.92 16.90 -6.59
CA ARG A 350 11.78 17.17 -5.42
C ARG A 350 11.59 18.61 -4.95
N ILE A 351 10.47 18.88 -4.30
CA ILE A 351 10.19 20.22 -3.76
C ILE A 351 10.91 20.35 -2.42
N LYS A 352 11.83 21.32 -2.32
CA LYS A 352 12.51 21.67 -1.08
C LYS A 352 12.61 23.19 -0.91
N PRO A 353 12.44 23.74 0.31
CA PRO A 353 12.61 25.16 0.60
C PRO A 353 14.09 25.54 0.70
N PHE A 354 14.94 24.62 1.17
CA PHE A 354 16.36 24.88 1.41
C PHE A 354 17.22 23.92 0.59
N SER A 355 18.37 24.39 0.12
CA SER A 355 19.29 23.60 -0.71
C SER A 355 19.87 22.40 0.04
N LYS A 356 20.04 22.52 1.36
CA LYS A 356 20.58 21.49 2.25
C LYS A 356 19.61 20.33 2.51
N ASP A 357 18.31 20.50 2.24
CA ASP A 357 17.36 19.39 2.41
C ASP A 357 17.64 18.26 1.42
N ASN A 358 17.67 17.05 1.96
CA ASN A 358 17.98 15.83 1.24
C ASN A 358 16.74 14.94 1.15
N LEU A 359 16.41 14.51 -0.07
CA LEU A 359 15.29 13.64 -0.37
C LEU A 359 15.85 12.36 -1.01
N PHE A 360 15.96 11.27 -0.27
CA PHE A 360 16.45 10.00 -0.80
C PHE A 360 15.27 9.15 -1.29
N VAL A 361 15.48 8.39 -2.36
CA VAL A 361 14.42 7.63 -3.03
C VAL A 361 14.81 6.16 -3.14
N TYR A 362 13.90 5.27 -2.72
CA TYR A 362 14.07 3.82 -2.81
C TYR A 362 13.71 3.27 -4.19
N PHE A 363 12.52 3.58 -4.70
CA PHE A 363 11.92 2.87 -5.83
C PHE A 363 12.01 3.63 -7.16
N ALA A 364 11.23 4.69 -7.33
CA ALA A 364 11.15 5.47 -8.57
C ALA A 364 11.38 6.96 -8.32
N ASP A 365 12.23 7.55 -9.17
CA ASP A 365 12.40 8.98 -9.33
C ASP A 365 12.25 9.30 -10.81
N THR A 366 11.38 10.27 -11.13
CA THR A 366 10.99 10.59 -12.52
C THR A 366 12.20 10.83 -13.43
N ASN A 367 13.30 11.35 -12.88
CA ASN A 367 14.49 11.72 -13.65
C ASN A 367 15.58 10.64 -13.68
N LEU A 368 15.51 9.61 -12.83
CA LEU A 368 16.59 8.64 -12.65
C LEU A 368 16.24 7.24 -13.16
N ASN A 369 15.00 6.78 -12.92
CA ASN A 369 14.61 5.38 -13.15
C ASN A 369 13.30 5.29 -13.96
N PRO A 370 13.32 5.68 -15.26
CA PRO A 370 12.11 5.83 -16.06
C PRO A 370 11.28 4.54 -16.21
N GLU A 371 11.93 3.37 -16.12
CA GLU A 371 11.29 2.06 -16.21
C GLU A 371 10.34 1.77 -15.03
N ARG A 372 10.50 2.48 -13.90
CA ARG A 372 9.68 2.35 -12.70
C ARG A 372 8.61 3.43 -12.57
N ASN A 373 8.59 4.43 -13.46
CA ASN A 373 7.66 5.55 -13.40
C ASN A 373 6.17 5.16 -13.49
N PHE A 374 5.86 3.90 -13.84
CA PHE A 374 4.49 3.38 -13.82
C PHE A 374 3.80 3.50 -12.45
N VAL A 375 4.55 3.51 -11.34
CA VAL A 375 3.95 3.70 -10.01
C VAL A 375 3.29 5.06 -9.83
N PHE A 376 3.77 6.10 -10.51
CA PHE A 376 3.18 7.44 -10.43
C PHE A 376 1.79 7.53 -11.06
N LEU A 377 1.40 6.55 -11.89
CA LEU A 377 0.05 6.44 -12.44
C LEU A 377 -0.95 5.83 -11.45
N TYR A 378 -0.45 5.17 -10.39
CA TYR A 378 -1.26 4.36 -9.48
C TYR A 378 -1.00 4.69 -8.02
N LYS A 379 -0.77 5.98 -7.73
CA LYS A 379 -0.47 6.52 -6.39
C LYS A 379 -1.48 6.09 -5.34
N GLY A 380 -2.78 6.18 -5.65
CA GLY A 380 -3.85 5.76 -4.74
C GLY A 380 -3.81 4.28 -4.36
N VAL A 381 -3.26 3.41 -5.21
CA VAL A 381 -3.06 1.99 -4.89
C VAL A 381 -1.93 1.82 -3.88
N LEU A 382 -0.86 2.61 -4.00
CA LEU A 382 0.26 2.58 -3.07
C LEU A 382 -0.09 3.24 -1.73
N GLU A 383 -0.91 4.29 -1.74
CA GLU A 383 -1.49 4.91 -0.54
C GLU A 383 -2.44 3.94 0.21
N LEU A 384 -3.15 3.06 -0.50
CA LEU A 384 -3.92 1.98 0.12
C LEU A 384 -3.02 1.05 0.93
N PHE A 385 -1.84 0.68 0.43
CA PHE A 385 -0.95 -0.28 1.08
C PHE A 385 -0.51 0.16 2.47
N VAL A 386 -0.43 1.47 2.69
CA VAL A 386 0.13 2.09 3.89
C VAL A 386 -0.89 2.83 4.74
N ASN A 387 -2.18 2.68 4.42
CA ASN A 387 -3.25 3.39 5.11
C ASN A 387 -3.26 3.09 6.62
N ALA A 388 -3.46 4.12 7.45
CA ALA A 388 -3.63 3.93 8.89
C ALA A 388 -5.09 3.67 9.26
N ASP A 389 -5.26 3.11 10.45
CA ASP A 389 -6.58 2.88 11.03
C ASP A 389 -7.23 4.11 11.66
N HIS A 390 -6.63 5.29 11.50
CA HIS A 390 -7.17 6.58 11.95
C HIS A 390 -7.19 7.61 10.81
N GLY A 391 -7.98 8.67 10.99
CA GLY A 391 -8.08 9.78 10.05
C GLY A 391 -6.82 10.65 10.01
N SER A 392 -6.76 11.53 9.02
CA SER A 392 -5.69 12.51 8.85
C SER A 392 -5.59 13.46 10.04
N THR A 393 -4.37 13.88 10.41
CA THR A 393 -4.14 14.89 11.46
C THR A 393 -4.60 16.25 10.96
N ILE A 394 -5.49 16.92 11.69
CA ILE A 394 -6.00 18.25 11.35
C ILE A 394 -5.09 19.31 11.98
N ARG A 395 -4.87 19.18 13.29
CA ARG A 395 -4.11 20.12 14.12
C ARG A 395 -3.62 19.42 15.39
N PHE A 396 -2.96 20.18 16.26
CA PHE A 396 -2.60 19.75 17.60
C PHE A 396 -3.33 20.61 18.63
N GLU A 397 -3.59 20.04 19.80
CA GLU A 397 -4.13 20.75 20.95
C GLU A 397 -3.39 20.35 22.22
N LYS A 398 -3.27 21.28 23.17
CA LYS A 398 -2.78 20.98 24.51
C LYS A 398 -3.95 20.45 25.34
N ILE A 399 -3.90 19.18 25.73
CA ILE A 399 -4.82 18.57 26.68
C ILE A 399 -4.01 18.17 27.90
N GLN A 400 -4.33 18.77 29.06
CA GLN A 400 -3.50 18.68 30.27
C GLN A 400 -2.06 19.12 29.95
N GLU A 401 -1.05 18.32 30.26
CA GLU A 401 0.37 18.61 29.98
C GLU A 401 0.91 17.95 28.70
N LYS A 402 0.02 17.50 27.80
CA LYS A 402 0.44 16.87 26.53
C LYS A 402 -0.16 17.58 25.32
N TYR A 403 0.66 17.65 24.27
CA TYR A 403 0.24 18.07 22.94
C TYR A 403 -0.16 16.82 22.16
N ILE A 404 -1.44 16.71 21.82
CA ILE A 404 -2.00 15.54 21.12
C ILE A 404 -2.53 15.93 19.75
N PRO A 405 -2.50 15.00 18.77
CA PRO A 405 -3.11 15.24 17.46
C PRO A 405 -4.63 15.24 17.58
N ILE A 406 -5.26 16.22 16.93
CA ILE A 406 -6.69 16.19 16.62
C ILE A 406 -6.85 15.58 15.23
N LEU A 407 -7.54 14.45 15.16
CA LEU A 407 -7.72 13.66 13.94
C LEU A 407 -9.09 13.96 13.32
N ARG A 408 -9.17 13.90 12.00
CA ARG A 408 -10.44 14.01 11.25
C ARG A 408 -11.46 12.94 11.66
N GLY A 409 -10.95 11.78 12.05
CA GLY A 409 -11.72 10.75 12.72
C GLY A 409 -10.79 9.89 13.56
N ASN A 410 -11.25 9.49 14.74
CA ASN A 410 -10.49 8.59 15.63
C ASN A 410 -10.20 7.24 14.95
N LYS A 411 -11.07 6.82 14.03
CA LYS A 411 -10.92 5.63 13.22
C LYS A 411 -11.15 5.92 11.75
N ASN A 412 -10.41 5.24 10.88
CA ASN A 412 -10.70 5.17 9.46
C ASN A 412 -11.68 4.01 9.19
N GLU A 413 -12.95 4.22 9.55
CA GLU A 413 -14.00 3.19 9.45
C GLU A 413 -14.10 2.57 8.04
N LYS A 414 -13.91 3.37 6.99
CA LYS A 414 -13.97 2.89 5.60
C LYS A 414 -12.85 1.90 5.30
N ALA A 415 -11.61 2.22 5.68
CA ALA A 415 -10.49 1.31 5.48
C ALA A 415 -10.62 0.07 6.36
N ILE A 416 -11.06 0.23 7.61
CA ILE A 416 -11.27 -0.87 8.56
C ILE A 416 -12.32 -1.84 8.02
N GLN A 417 -13.51 -1.34 7.62
CA GLN A 417 -14.60 -2.14 7.05
C GLN A 417 -14.19 -2.81 5.73
N TRP A 418 -13.35 -2.16 4.93
CA TRP A 418 -12.80 -2.79 3.72
C TRP A 418 -11.86 -3.96 4.03
N GLY A 419 -11.19 -3.98 5.19
CA GLY A 419 -10.29 -5.07 5.57
C GLY A 419 -8.85 -4.65 5.89
N LEU A 420 -8.63 -3.38 6.25
CA LEU A 420 -7.30 -2.85 6.60
C LEU A 420 -6.56 -3.70 7.64
N TYR A 421 -7.25 -4.15 8.69
CA TYR A 421 -6.60 -4.97 9.72
C TYR A 421 -6.16 -6.33 9.21
N ILE A 422 -6.85 -6.91 8.22
CA ILE A 422 -6.42 -8.15 7.56
C ILE A 422 -5.14 -7.90 6.77
N LEU A 423 -5.09 -6.81 5.99
CA LEU A 423 -3.90 -6.40 5.26
C LEU A 423 -2.71 -6.21 6.20
N GLN A 424 -2.87 -5.40 7.26
CA GLN A 424 -1.79 -5.13 8.21
C GLN A 424 -1.33 -6.42 8.93
N LYS A 425 -2.25 -7.31 9.31
CA LYS A 425 -1.92 -8.58 9.96
C LYS A 425 -1.10 -9.49 9.04
N ALA A 426 -1.47 -9.60 7.76
CA ALA A 426 -0.71 -10.37 6.78
C ALA A 426 0.70 -9.79 6.58
N VAL A 427 0.83 -8.46 6.51
CA VAL A 427 2.13 -7.76 6.38
C VAL A 427 3.02 -8.00 7.60
N ILE A 428 2.47 -7.88 8.80
CA ILE A 428 3.20 -8.13 10.06
C ILE A 428 3.64 -9.58 10.13
N PHE A 429 2.75 -10.53 9.86
CA PHE A 429 3.08 -11.95 9.89
C PHE A 429 4.20 -12.28 8.90
N PHE A 430 4.12 -11.75 7.68
CA PHE A 430 5.18 -11.90 6.69
C PHE A 430 6.53 -11.35 7.20
N ALA A 431 6.54 -10.13 7.74
CA ALA A 431 7.77 -9.52 8.26
C ALA A 431 8.39 -10.35 9.39
N GLU A 432 7.58 -10.84 10.32
CA GLU A 432 8.02 -11.73 11.41
C GLU A 432 8.60 -13.04 10.89
N GLN A 433 8.01 -13.66 9.86
CA GLN A 433 8.56 -14.87 9.28
C GLN A 433 9.86 -14.61 8.53
N LEU A 434 9.93 -13.51 7.77
CA LEU A 434 11.09 -13.21 6.93
C LEU A 434 12.35 -13.00 7.77
N VAL A 435 12.27 -12.19 8.84
CA VAL A 435 13.42 -11.90 9.71
C VAL A 435 13.88 -13.10 10.54
N ARG A 436 13.03 -14.13 10.72
CA ARG A 436 13.39 -15.41 11.37
C ARG A 436 14.11 -16.37 10.42
N ILE A 437 13.81 -16.27 9.13
CA ILE A 437 14.31 -17.21 8.10
C ILE A 437 15.57 -16.65 7.44
N LEU A 438 15.66 -15.34 7.30
CA LEU A 438 16.80 -14.64 6.70
C LEU A 438 17.53 -13.81 7.75
N GLU A 439 18.85 -13.94 7.72
CA GLU A 439 19.76 -13.01 8.39
C GLU A 439 19.93 -11.74 7.52
N GLU A 440 20.23 -10.61 8.16
CA GLU A 440 20.38 -9.31 7.48
C GLU A 440 21.40 -9.38 6.32
N ASN A 441 22.55 -10.02 6.54
CA ASN A 441 23.63 -10.18 5.55
C ASN A 441 23.22 -11.00 4.31
N GLN A 442 22.07 -11.69 4.34
CA GLN A 442 21.53 -12.47 3.22
C GLN A 442 20.61 -11.65 2.32
N ILE A 443 20.32 -10.39 2.69
CA ILE A 443 19.43 -9.49 1.96
C ILE A 443 20.21 -8.25 1.50
N LYS A 444 20.16 -7.97 0.20
CA LYS A 444 20.69 -6.72 -0.36
C LYS A 444 19.55 -5.82 -0.83
N GLU A 445 19.78 -4.52 -0.72
CA GLU A 445 18.84 -3.49 -1.21
C GLU A 445 18.47 -3.72 -2.68
N GLU A 446 19.45 -4.10 -3.52
CA GLU A 446 19.23 -4.39 -4.95
C GLU A 446 18.29 -5.59 -5.17
N TYR A 447 18.40 -6.65 -4.36
CA TYR A 447 17.60 -7.86 -4.50
C TYR A 447 16.13 -7.58 -4.20
N ILE A 448 15.87 -6.93 -3.07
CA ILE A 448 14.50 -6.64 -2.65
C ILE A 448 13.87 -5.55 -3.52
N LEU A 449 14.65 -4.61 -4.05
CA LEU A 449 14.19 -3.61 -5.00
C LEU A 449 13.78 -4.23 -6.34
N ASN A 450 14.57 -5.17 -6.87
CA ASN A 450 14.23 -5.91 -8.07
C ASN A 450 12.92 -6.71 -7.89
N ILE A 451 12.78 -7.43 -6.77
CA ILE A 451 11.53 -8.15 -6.46
C ILE A 451 10.36 -7.20 -6.28
N SER A 452 10.54 -6.07 -5.59
CA SER A 452 9.50 -5.04 -5.43
C SER A 452 8.99 -4.56 -6.80
N ASN A 453 9.91 -4.32 -7.74
CA ASN A 453 9.56 -3.88 -9.09
C ASN A 453 8.77 -4.96 -9.85
N LEU A 454 9.22 -6.21 -9.78
CA LEU A 454 8.55 -7.35 -10.41
C LEU A 454 7.12 -7.53 -9.90
N LEU A 455 6.93 -7.48 -8.57
CA LEU A 455 5.64 -7.68 -7.92
C LEU A 455 4.67 -6.53 -8.18
N LEU A 456 5.14 -5.28 -8.05
CA LEU A 456 4.32 -4.10 -8.32
C LEU A 456 3.90 -4.03 -9.78
N LYS A 457 4.81 -4.33 -10.72
CA LYS A 457 4.49 -4.33 -12.14
C LYS A 457 3.40 -5.36 -12.46
N GLU A 458 3.51 -6.58 -11.92
CA GLU A 458 2.49 -7.61 -12.09
C GLU A 458 1.15 -7.21 -11.50
N PHE A 459 1.13 -6.74 -10.24
CA PHE A 459 -0.10 -6.37 -9.56
C PHE A 459 -0.77 -5.16 -10.23
N LEU A 460 -0.03 -4.06 -10.42
CA LEU A 460 -0.60 -2.80 -10.92
C LEU A 460 -1.01 -2.87 -12.38
N LEU A 461 -0.25 -3.54 -13.25
CA LEU A 461 -0.51 -3.56 -14.69
C LEU A 461 -1.33 -4.77 -15.14
N SER A 462 -1.34 -5.86 -14.37
CA SER A 462 -2.01 -7.11 -14.70
C SER A 462 -2.67 -7.75 -13.48
N PRO A 463 -3.56 -7.03 -12.76
CA PRO A 463 -4.26 -7.61 -11.62
C PRO A 463 -5.16 -8.77 -12.07
N SER A 464 -5.33 -9.77 -11.22
CA SER A 464 -6.36 -10.79 -11.42
C SER A 464 -7.76 -10.19 -11.28
N TYR A 465 -8.78 -10.93 -11.72
CA TYR A 465 -10.18 -10.51 -11.54
C TYR A 465 -10.52 -10.23 -10.07
N TRP A 466 -10.08 -11.12 -9.16
CA TRP A 466 -10.38 -10.98 -7.73
C TRP A 466 -9.62 -9.83 -7.09
N GLU A 467 -8.36 -9.62 -7.44
CA GLU A 467 -7.60 -8.46 -6.98
C GLU A 467 -8.24 -7.15 -7.45
N ALA A 468 -8.60 -7.07 -8.75
CA ALA A 468 -9.31 -5.91 -9.28
C ALA A 468 -10.66 -5.71 -8.58
N SER A 469 -11.39 -6.79 -8.26
CA SER A 469 -12.67 -6.71 -7.54
C SER A 469 -12.53 -6.22 -6.10
N VAL A 470 -11.55 -6.72 -5.36
CA VAL A 470 -11.36 -6.44 -3.93
C VAL A 470 -10.62 -5.13 -3.69
N PHE A 471 -9.45 -4.94 -4.30
CA PHE A 471 -8.67 -3.70 -4.13
C PHE A 471 -9.27 -2.54 -4.91
N GLY A 472 -9.95 -2.82 -6.02
CA GLY A 472 -10.63 -1.80 -6.80
C GLY A 472 -11.85 -1.17 -6.11
N SER A 473 -12.45 -1.84 -5.12
CA SER A 473 -13.59 -1.29 -4.36
C SER A 473 -13.18 -0.43 -3.17
N PHE A 474 -11.88 -0.35 -2.85
CA PHE A 474 -11.37 0.53 -1.80
C PHE A 474 -11.73 1.98 -2.12
N GLN A 475 -12.23 2.71 -1.11
CA GLN A 475 -12.63 4.10 -1.27
C GLN A 475 -11.45 5.04 -1.00
N ILE A 476 -11.09 5.84 -2.00
CA ILE A 476 -10.09 6.91 -1.88
C ILE A 476 -10.74 8.29 -1.93
N THR A 477 -10.03 9.30 -1.45
CA THR A 477 -10.42 10.70 -1.55
C THR A 477 -9.28 11.52 -2.15
N GLU A 478 -9.62 12.46 -3.03
CA GLU A 478 -8.64 13.35 -3.67
C GLU A 478 -8.50 14.68 -2.93
N ASP A 479 -9.45 15.01 -2.06
CA ASP A 479 -9.47 16.26 -1.32
C ASP A 479 -8.86 16.11 0.08
N GLN A 480 -8.16 17.15 0.53
CA GLN A 480 -7.53 17.22 1.85
C GLN A 480 -8.57 17.16 2.98
N THR A 481 -9.82 17.54 2.68
CA THR A 481 -10.93 17.51 3.63
C THR A 481 -11.70 16.18 3.65
N GLU A 482 -11.33 15.22 2.81
CA GLU A 482 -11.95 13.89 2.73
C GLU A 482 -13.49 13.92 2.52
N ASN A 483 -14.02 14.94 1.85
CA ASN A 483 -15.47 15.14 1.68
C ASN A 483 -16.12 14.27 0.59
N ILE A 484 -15.34 13.83 -0.41
CA ILE A 484 -15.83 12.98 -1.52
C ILE A 484 -14.96 11.75 -1.67
N PHE A 485 -15.62 10.61 -1.92
CA PHE A 485 -14.98 9.31 -2.06
C PHE A 485 -15.30 8.64 -3.38
N TYR A 486 -14.29 7.99 -3.95
CA TYR A 486 -14.37 7.23 -5.20
C TYR A 486 -13.80 5.83 -4.97
N GLU A 487 -14.36 4.83 -5.65
CA GLU A 487 -13.70 3.53 -5.77
C GLU A 487 -12.35 3.71 -6.47
N LEU A 488 -11.30 3.04 -5.99
CA LEU A 488 -9.96 3.08 -6.58
C LEU A 488 -9.96 2.60 -8.05
N ALA A 489 -10.82 1.64 -8.38
CA ALA A 489 -11.03 1.16 -9.73
C ALA A 489 -12.52 1.18 -10.09
N PRO A 490 -13.09 2.35 -10.42
CA PRO A 490 -14.51 2.46 -10.72
C PRO A 490 -14.85 1.65 -11.99
N LYS A 491 -16.08 1.10 -12.03
CA LYS A 491 -16.62 0.43 -13.21
C LYS A 491 -16.98 1.46 -14.28
N TYR A 492 -16.52 1.25 -15.51
CA TYR A 492 -16.88 2.09 -16.63
C TYR A 492 -18.19 1.61 -17.23
N ASN A 493 -19.18 2.51 -17.29
CA ASN A 493 -20.35 2.36 -18.15
C ASN A 493 -20.03 2.91 -19.55
N LEU A 494 -20.98 2.79 -20.49
CA LEU A 494 -20.78 3.22 -21.86
C LEU A 494 -20.49 4.74 -21.96
N PHE A 495 -21.17 5.55 -21.17
CA PHE A 495 -20.96 7.01 -21.13
C PHE A 495 -19.54 7.37 -20.69
N ASN A 496 -19.08 6.85 -19.55
CA ASN A 496 -17.73 7.09 -19.03
C ASN A 496 -16.65 6.54 -19.97
N THR A 497 -16.94 5.42 -20.65
CA THR A 497 -16.06 4.85 -21.69
C THR A 497 -15.90 5.81 -22.86
N LEU A 498 -17.01 6.32 -23.40
CA LEU A 498 -16.99 7.31 -24.49
C LEU A 498 -16.33 8.62 -24.06
N ARG A 499 -16.63 9.11 -22.85
CA ARG A 499 -16.00 10.31 -22.27
C ARG A 499 -14.48 10.16 -22.20
N LEU A 500 -13.97 9.00 -21.77
CA LEU A 500 -12.55 8.73 -21.75
C LEU A 500 -11.96 8.67 -23.17
N ILE A 501 -12.62 8.00 -24.12
CA ILE A 501 -12.15 7.90 -25.52
C ILE A 501 -12.07 9.28 -26.19
N LEU A 502 -13.09 10.12 -26.00
CA LEU A 502 -13.24 11.40 -26.69
C LEU A 502 -12.40 12.51 -26.05
N TYR A 503 -12.36 12.56 -24.72
CA TYR A 503 -11.80 13.69 -23.98
C TYR A 503 -10.57 13.33 -23.13
N ASN A 504 -10.16 12.05 -23.09
CA ASN A 504 -9.09 11.56 -22.22
C ASN A 504 -9.32 11.91 -20.74
N LYS A 505 -10.60 11.98 -20.33
CA LYS A 505 -11.02 12.27 -18.95
C LYS A 505 -11.48 10.98 -18.29
N HIS A 506 -10.72 10.53 -17.29
CA HIS A 506 -11.12 9.46 -16.40
C HIS A 506 -12.26 9.90 -15.46
N ILE A 507 -12.82 8.96 -14.72
CA ILE A 507 -13.87 9.23 -13.71
C ILE A 507 -13.34 10.12 -12.59
N HIS A 508 -12.06 9.97 -12.21
CA HIS A 508 -11.30 10.83 -11.31
C HIS A 508 -9.80 10.71 -11.64
N HIS A 509 -8.91 11.46 -10.96
CA HIS A 509 -7.49 11.55 -11.33
C HIS A 509 -6.66 10.30 -10.98
N ASN A 510 -7.02 9.61 -9.89
CA ASN A 510 -6.25 8.47 -9.36
C ASN A 510 -6.81 7.08 -9.74
N VAL A 511 -7.48 6.96 -10.90
CA VAL A 511 -8.09 5.69 -11.35
C VAL A 511 -7.03 4.60 -11.56
N TRP A 512 -7.19 3.45 -10.88
CA TRP A 512 -6.45 2.23 -11.20
C TRP A 512 -7.00 1.55 -12.46
N PHE A 513 -6.63 2.12 -13.61
CA PHE A 513 -7.23 1.82 -14.90
C PHE A 513 -7.17 0.33 -15.33
N PRO A 514 -6.05 -0.41 -15.14
CA PRO A 514 -6.01 -1.85 -15.43
C PRO A 514 -7.10 -2.64 -14.69
N ALA A 515 -7.31 -2.38 -13.39
CA ALA A 515 -8.37 -3.00 -12.61
C ALA A 515 -9.76 -2.55 -13.05
N SER A 516 -9.95 -1.25 -13.36
CA SER A 516 -11.23 -0.74 -13.87
C SER A 516 -11.65 -1.45 -15.16
N LYS A 517 -10.71 -1.72 -16.08
CA LYS A 517 -11.00 -2.46 -17.31
C LYS A 517 -11.50 -3.88 -17.03
N ILE A 518 -10.95 -4.55 -16.03
CA ILE A 518 -11.34 -5.91 -15.63
C ILE A 518 -12.71 -5.92 -14.92
N ARG A 519 -13.02 -4.89 -14.13
CA ARG A 519 -14.30 -4.76 -13.42
C ARG A 519 -15.47 -4.32 -14.32
N SER A 520 -15.17 -3.73 -15.47
CA SER A 520 -16.17 -3.18 -16.40
C SER A 520 -16.84 -4.28 -17.24
N SER A 521 -17.99 -3.96 -17.85
CA SER A 521 -18.68 -4.93 -18.72
C SER A 521 -17.84 -5.27 -19.95
N ILE A 522 -18.05 -6.47 -20.52
CA ILE A 522 -17.25 -6.97 -21.65
C ILE A 522 -17.21 -6.00 -22.83
N ILE A 523 -18.34 -5.32 -23.11
CA ILE A 523 -18.45 -4.29 -24.16
C ILE A 523 -17.53 -3.11 -23.85
N CYS A 524 -17.57 -2.59 -22.62
CA CYS A 524 -16.71 -1.49 -22.20
C CYS A 524 -15.24 -1.91 -22.22
N THR A 525 -14.91 -3.13 -21.76
CA THR A 525 -13.54 -3.66 -21.78
C THR A 525 -12.98 -3.74 -23.20
N ILE A 526 -13.77 -4.20 -24.17
CA ILE A 526 -13.37 -4.23 -25.59
C ILE A 526 -13.08 -2.81 -26.09
N LEU A 527 -13.98 -1.84 -25.84
CA LEU A 527 -13.80 -0.45 -26.24
C LEU A 527 -12.57 0.19 -25.59
N LEU A 528 -12.39 0.01 -24.27
CA LEU A 528 -11.27 0.56 -23.51
C LEU A 528 -9.92 -0.01 -23.96
N ASN A 529 -9.86 -1.29 -24.35
CA ASN A 529 -8.66 -1.91 -24.88
C ASN A 529 -8.22 -1.33 -26.24
N GLN A 530 -9.11 -0.63 -26.95
CA GLN A 530 -8.78 0.02 -28.21
C GLN A 530 -8.13 1.41 -28.03
N ILE A 531 -8.21 2.01 -26.83
CA ILE A 531 -7.62 3.34 -26.52
C ILE A 531 -6.09 3.34 -26.69
N GLY A 532 -5.44 2.19 -26.43
CA GLY A 532 -3.99 2.01 -26.61
C GLY A 532 -3.55 1.66 -28.05
N LYS A 533 -4.49 1.37 -28.97
CA LYS A 533 -4.20 0.89 -30.33
C LYS A 533 -4.43 1.94 -31.43
N GLY A 534 -4.42 3.23 -31.10
CA GLY A 534 -4.50 4.30 -32.11
C GLY A 534 -5.90 4.68 -32.61
N ILE A 535 -6.97 4.32 -31.90
CA ILE A 535 -8.33 4.80 -32.23
C ILE A 535 -8.49 6.33 -32.07
N LYS A 536 -7.60 6.96 -31.29
CA LYS A 536 -7.55 8.43 -31.08
C LYS A 536 -7.60 9.24 -32.39
N THR A 537 -7.00 8.74 -33.48
CA THR A 537 -7.00 9.41 -34.79
C THR A 537 -8.26 9.16 -35.60
N LYS A 538 -8.84 7.95 -35.58
CA LYS A 538 -10.02 7.61 -36.39
C LYS A 538 -11.32 8.24 -35.88
N ILE A 539 -11.50 8.36 -34.56
CA ILE A 539 -12.74 8.94 -33.99
C ILE A 539 -12.70 10.48 -34.03
N LYS A 540 -11.55 11.12 -33.75
CA LYS A 540 -11.40 12.59 -33.94
C LYS A 540 -11.59 13.02 -35.40
N GLN A 541 -11.19 12.20 -36.37
CA GLN A 541 -11.42 12.49 -37.79
C GLN A 541 -12.89 12.35 -38.21
N LYS A 542 -13.67 11.46 -37.56
CA LYS A 542 -15.10 11.28 -37.86
C LYS A 542 -16.03 12.26 -37.13
N LEU A 543 -15.56 12.92 -36.07
CA LEU A 543 -16.33 13.89 -35.27
C LEU A 543 -15.93 15.35 -35.54
N LYS A 544 -15.57 15.71 -36.78
CA LYS A 544 -15.56 17.13 -37.16
C LYS A 544 -16.97 17.70 -36.93
N PRO A 545 -17.10 18.91 -36.35
CA PRO A 545 -18.40 19.50 -36.08
C PRO A 545 -19.15 19.67 -37.41
N ILE A 546 -20.37 19.12 -37.48
CA ILE A 546 -21.35 19.51 -38.48
C ILE A 546 -21.66 20.98 -38.16
N ASN A 547 -21.12 21.90 -38.97
CA ASN A 547 -21.52 23.30 -38.96
C ASN A 547 -23.02 23.34 -39.28
N PHE A 548 -23.87 23.50 -38.27
CA PHE A 548 -25.21 24.00 -38.47
C PHE A 548 -25.07 25.47 -38.89
N MET A 549 -25.10 25.71 -40.20
CA MET A 549 -25.35 27.03 -40.77
C MET A 549 -26.70 27.51 -40.24
N LYS A 550 -26.67 28.56 -39.42
CA LYS A 550 -27.82 29.43 -39.17
C LYS A 550 -28.24 30.03 -40.51
N LYS A 551 -29.50 29.85 -40.88
CA LYS A 551 -30.24 30.78 -41.73
C LYS A 551 -31.14 31.61 -40.83
#